data_AF-A0ABC8CWW4-F1
#
_entry.id   AF-A0ABC8CWW4-F1
#
_cell.length_a   1.000
_cell.length_b   1.000
_cell.length_c   1.000
_cell.angle_alpha   90.00
_cell.angle_beta   90.00
_cell.angle_gamma   90.00
#
_symmetry.space_group_name_H-M   'P 1'
#
loop_
_entity.id
_entity.type
_entity.pdbx_description
1 polymer ?
#
loop_
_entity_poly.entity_id
_entity_poly.type
_entity_poly.pdbx_seq_one_letter_code
_entity_poly.pdbx_strand_id
1 'polypeptide(L)'
;MIKIYFYYKERRRNMNIKKIENIAKDFTLIFFISMIITFVSLFKVHASNNTSIIGQPQLTQEQALNYFRSRNSEKTDQAIKNFTSIVWEEANLEGIKPDVVFMQIMKETNFLRFTGDVKECQNNFAGIGATGGGVSGAYFKDTRTGVRAVVQHLKAYCSTEELRTSCVDPRFTYVKRGISPYVEWLGIGENPNYPDKGWAADNNYGKSIVSMMQVAKNLSSSQNDIDDAQPSYKAKIQTYDIMEGNKYITDKTDTNKSRA
;
A
#
# COMPACT_ATOMS: atom_id res chain seq x y z
N MET A 1 28.70 -9.99 -83.81
CA MET A 1 29.46 -9.43 -82.67
C MET A 1 28.62 -8.49 -81.79
N ILE A 2 28.06 -7.39 -82.32
CA ILE A 2 27.37 -6.35 -81.53
C ILE A 2 26.13 -6.86 -80.76
N LYS A 3 25.23 -7.64 -81.39
CA LYS A 3 24.01 -8.16 -80.74
C LYS A 3 24.28 -9.07 -79.54
N ILE A 4 25.36 -9.86 -79.60
CA ILE A 4 25.77 -10.77 -78.53
C ILE A 4 26.28 -9.96 -77.33
N TYR A 5 27.08 -8.92 -77.56
CA TYR A 5 27.56 -8.03 -76.51
C TYR A 5 26.41 -7.33 -75.76
N PHE A 6 25.40 -6.82 -76.47
CA PHE A 6 24.22 -6.22 -75.85
C PHE A 6 23.44 -7.23 -75.00
N TYR A 7 23.27 -8.46 -75.49
CA TYR A 7 22.61 -9.53 -74.73
C TYR A 7 23.35 -9.87 -73.42
N TYR A 8 24.68 -10.00 -73.47
CA TYR A 8 25.48 -10.27 -72.26
C TYR A 8 25.47 -9.09 -71.27
N LYS A 9 25.52 -7.85 -71.77
CA LYS A 9 25.44 -6.64 -70.94
C LYS A 9 24.08 -6.55 -70.23
N GLU A 10 23.00 -6.83 -70.96
CA GLU A 10 21.63 -6.81 -70.42
C GLU A 10 21.38 -7.92 -69.41
N ARG A 11 21.87 -9.13 -69.68
CA ARG A 11 21.83 -10.25 -68.73
C ARG A 11 22.62 -9.95 -67.46
N ARG A 12 23.79 -9.33 -67.57
CA ARG A 12 24.62 -8.92 -66.42
C ARG A 12 23.94 -7.82 -65.60
N ARG A 13 23.27 -6.86 -66.25
CA ARG A 13 22.44 -5.83 -65.61
C ARG A 13 21.30 -6.46 -64.80
N ASN A 14 20.54 -7.38 -65.39
CA ASN A 14 19.43 -8.07 -64.72
C ASN A 14 19.89 -8.95 -63.54
N MET A 15 21.06 -9.60 -63.64
CA MET A 15 21.64 -10.34 -62.51
C MET A 15 22.06 -9.41 -61.36
N ASN A 16 22.59 -8.22 -61.66
CA ASN A 16 22.93 -7.23 -60.63
C ASN A 16 21.68 -6.67 -59.95
N ILE A 17 20.60 -6.40 -60.70
CA ILE A 17 19.32 -5.95 -60.14
C ILE A 17 18.75 -6.98 -59.17
N LYS A 18 18.71 -8.27 -59.55
CA LYS A 18 18.23 -9.35 -58.67
C LYS A 18 19.05 -9.48 -57.38
N LYS A 19 20.38 -9.29 -57.46
CA LYS A 19 21.24 -9.28 -56.26
C LYS A 19 20.90 -8.11 -55.33
N ILE A 20 20.68 -6.91 -55.89
CA ILE A 20 20.30 -5.72 -55.11
C ILE A 20 18.93 -5.90 -54.45
N GLU A 21 17.95 -6.46 -55.17
CA GLU A 21 16.62 -6.75 -54.61
C GLU A 21 16.67 -7.75 -53.45
N ASN A 22 17.50 -8.79 -53.56
CA ASN A 22 17.68 -9.76 -52.47
C ASN A 22 18.35 -9.12 -51.26
N ILE A 23 19.41 -8.33 -51.46
CA ILE A 23 20.07 -7.58 -50.39
C ILE A 23 19.08 -6.63 -49.71
N ALA A 24 18.27 -5.90 -50.48
CA ALA A 24 17.26 -5.00 -49.93
C ALA A 24 16.22 -5.75 -49.08
N LYS A 25 15.76 -6.92 -49.53
CA LYS A 25 14.82 -7.78 -48.77
C LYS A 25 15.42 -8.26 -47.45
N ASP A 26 16.67 -8.71 -47.47
CA ASP A 26 17.39 -9.17 -46.28
C ASP A 26 17.57 -8.03 -45.27
N PHE A 27 17.89 -6.82 -45.73
CA PHE A 27 17.96 -5.63 -44.88
C PHE A 27 16.60 -5.26 -44.27
N THR A 28 15.51 -5.27 -45.03
CA THR A 28 14.17 -5.05 -44.47
C THR A 28 13.82 -6.10 -43.42
N LEU A 29 14.11 -7.39 -43.68
CA LEU A 29 13.81 -8.46 -42.73
C LEU A 29 14.60 -8.31 -41.43
N ILE A 30 15.89 -7.99 -41.52
CA ILE A 30 16.75 -7.74 -40.35
C ILE A 30 16.25 -6.52 -39.57
N PHE A 31 15.83 -5.45 -40.25
CA PHE A 31 15.25 -4.27 -39.62
C PHE A 31 13.95 -4.60 -38.87
N PHE A 32 13.03 -5.36 -39.48
CA PHE A 32 11.80 -5.80 -38.81
C PHE A 32 12.09 -6.71 -37.60
N ILE A 33 13.04 -7.64 -37.71
CA ILE A 33 13.43 -8.51 -36.58
C ILE A 33 14.06 -7.68 -35.45
N SER A 34 14.93 -6.73 -35.77
CA SER A 34 15.54 -5.81 -34.79
C SER A 34 14.48 -4.94 -34.09
N MET A 35 13.51 -4.42 -34.85
CA MET A 35 12.38 -3.66 -34.32
C MET A 35 11.52 -4.52 -33.38
N ILE A 36 11.24 -5.78 -33.74
CA ILE A 36 10.49 -6.71 -32.87
C ILE A 36 11.28 -7.01 -31.59
N ILE A 37 12.58 -7.30 -31.66
CA ILE A 37 13.40 -7.61 -30.48
C ILE A 37 13.47 -6.41 -29.51
N THR A 38 13.68 -5.21 -30.04
CA THR A 38 13.70 -3.97 -29.24
C THR A 38 12.33 -3.63 -28.67
N PHE A 39 11.25 -3.84 -29.43
CA PHE A 39 9.88 -3.64 -28.98
C PHE A 39 9.49 -4.64 -27.88
N VAL A 40 9.80 -5.94 -28.04
CA VAL A 40 9.58 -6.97 -27.01
C VAL A 40 10.35 -6.66 -25.73
N SER A 41 11.58 -6.13 -25.84
CA SER A 41 12.38 -5.71 -24.67
C SER A 41 11.79 -4.50 -23.93
N LEU A 42 11.01 -3.65 -24.63
CA LEU A 42 10.26 -2.53 -24.04
C LEU A 42 9.00 -2.98 -23.29
N PHE A 43 8.48 -4.17 -23.60
CA PHE A 43 7.42 -4.85 -22.86
C PHE A 43 7.95 -5.94 -21.93
N LYS A 44 9.06 -5.71 -21.24
CA LYS A 44 9.17 -6.29 -19.89
C LYS A 44 8.02 -5.72 -19.08
N VAL A 45 6.87 -6.40 -19.14
CA VAL A 45 5.78 -6.27 -18.19
C VAL A 45 6.46 -6.39 -16.83
N HIS A 46 6.54 -5.28 -16.10
CA HIS A 46 6.76 -5.35 -14.67
C HIS A 46 5.55 -6.12 -14.17
N ALA A 47 5.70 -7.45 -13.97
CA ALA A 47 4.74 -8.20 -13.20
C ALA A 47 4.78 -7.57 -11.81
N SER A 48 3.89 -6.62 -11.54
CA SER A 48 3.68 -6.17 -10.18
C SER A 48 3.13 -7.39 -9.46
N ASN A 49 3.95 -8.00 -8.60
CA ASN A 49 3.50 -9.07 -7.72
C ASN A 49 2.57 -8.44 -6.68
N ASN A 50 1.33 -8.19 -7.07
CA ASN A 50 0.33 -7.61 -6.21
C ASN A 50 0.08 -8.53 -5.00
N THR A 51 -0.22 -7.93 -3.87
CA THR A 51 -0.42 -8.63 -2.60
C THR A 51 -1.84 -9.17 -2.54
N SER A 52 -2.01 -10.50 -2.66
CA SER A 52 -3.33 -11.14 -2.48
C SER A 52 -3.89 -10.86 -1.09
N ILE A 53 -5.20 -10.60 -0.99
CA ILE A 53 -5.90 -10.46 0.30
C ILE A 53 -6.25 -11.83 0.92
N ILE A 54 -6.40 -12.87 0.10
CA ILE A 54 -6.78 -14.22 0.53
C ILE A 54 -5.53 -15.06 0.83
N GLY A 55 -5.62 -15.92 1.85
CA GLY A 55 -4.64 -16.96 2.17
C GLY A 55 -3.85 -16.70 3.45
N GLN A 56 -2.64 -17.27 3.52
CA GLN A 56 -1.80 -17.25 4.74
C GLN A 56 -1.07 -15.91 4.92
N PRO A 57 -0.85 -15.45 6.17
CA PRO A 57 -0.13 -14.21 6.41
C PRO A 57 1.32 -14.25 5.92
N GLN A 58 1.84 -13.08 5.58
CA GLN A 58 3.26 -12.85 5.28
C GLN A 58 4.05 -12.38 6.52
N LEU A 59 3.37 -11.80 7.51
CA LEU A 59 3.94 -11.39 8.79
C LEU A 59 3.62 -12.39 9.90
N THR A 60 4.55 -12.58 10.82
CA THR A 60 4.25 -13.20 12.12
C THR A 60 3.44 -12.22 12.97
N GLN A 61 2.70 -12.73 13.97
CA GLN A 61 2.05 -11.87 14.96
C GLN A 61 3.09 -10.98 15.67
N GLU A 62 4.28 -11.51 15.96
CA GLU A 62 5.36 -10.75 16.60
C GLU A 62 5.83 -9.56 15.75
N GLN A 63 6.00 -9.73 14.44
CA GLN A 63 6.34 -8.63 13.53
C GLN A 63 5.26 -7.55 13.53
N ALA A 64 3.98 -7.94 13.50
CA ALA A 64 2.86 -7.01 13.58
C ALA A 64 2.83 -6.26 14.94
N LEU A 65 3.07 -6.97 16.04
CA LEU A 65 3.15 -6.40 17.39
C LEU A 65 4.31 -5.42 17.54
N ASN A 66 5.50 -5.77 17.04
CA ASN A 66 6.68 -4.89 17.08
C ASN A 66 6.42 -3.62 16.29
N TYR A 67 5.79 -3.73 15.11
CA TYR A 67 5.40 -2.57 14.34
C TYR A 67 4.41 -1.69 15.09
N PHE A 68 3.37 -2.28 15.70
CA PHE A 68 2.44 -1.53 16.55
C PHE A 68 3.16 -0.75 17.66
N ARG A 69 4.03 -1.43 18.43
CA ARG A 69 4.77 -0.81 19.55
C ARG A 69 5.60 0.39 19.12
N SER A 70 6.22 0.32 17.94
CA SER A 70 7.00 1.43 17.38
C SER A 70 6.16 2.67 17.04
N ARG A 71 4.84 2.51 16.97
CA ARG A 71 3.88 3.53 16.50
C ARG A 71 2.89 3.93 17.57
N ASN A 72 2.63 3.13 18.60
CA ASN A 72 1.75 3.45 19.72
C ASN A 72 2.21 2.79 21.02
N SER A 73 2.66 3.62 21.97
CA SER A 73 3.09 3.22 23.31
C SER A 73 2.00 3.36 24.39
N GLU A 74 0.81 3.88 24.05
CA GLU A 74 -0.27 4.12 25.02
C GLU A 74 -1.05 2.84 25.37
N LYS A 75 -1.02 1.83 24.48
CA LYS A 75 -1.72 0.57 24.69
C LYS A 75 -0.77 -0.46 25.31
N THR A 76 -1.27 -1.24 26.27
CA THR A 76 -0.46 -2.26 26.94
C THR A 76 -0.16 -3.43 26.01
N ASP A 77 0.99 -4.05 26.21
CA ASP A 77 1.43 -5.22 25.45
C ASP A 77 0.40 -6.36 25.48
N GLN A 78 -0.22 -6.61 26.64
CA GLN A 78 -1.23 -7.66 26.77
C GLN A 78 -2.50 -7.32 25.98
N ALA A 79 -2.95 -6.06 26.03
CA ALA A 79 -4.14 -5.63 25.28
C ALA A 79 -3.93 -5.81 23.77
N ILE A 80 -2.75 -5.46 23.27
CA ILE A 80 -2.44 -5.58 21.83
C ILE A 80 -2.22 -7.03 21.42
N LYS A 81 -1.57 -7.86 22.25
CA LYS A 81 -1.52 -9.32 22.00
C LYS A 81 -2.91 -9.93 21.87
N ASN A 82 -3.82 -9.59 22.78
CA ASN A 82 -5.20 -10.05 22.73
C ASN A 82 -5.91 -9.56 21.45
N PHE A 83 -5.76 -8.28 21.11
CA PHE A 83 -6.32 -7.70 19.89
C PHE A 83 -5.80 -8.41 18.63
N THR A 84 -4.49 -8.62 18.53
CA THR A 84 -3.86 -9.34 17.41
C THR A 84 -4.37 -10.77 17.30
N SER A 85 -4.54 -11.49 18.42
CA SER A 85 -5.15 -12.84 18.40
C SER A 85 -6.55 -12.82 17.80
N ILE A 86 -7.39 -11.86 18.22
CA ILE A 86 -8.76 -11.70 17.69
C ILE A 86 -8.72 -11.46 16.18
N VAL A 87 -7.83 -10.58 15.69
CA VAL A 87 -7.65 -10.34 14.25
C VAL A 87 -7.25 -11.60 13.51
N TRP A 88 -6.29 -12.36 14.04
CA TRP A 88 -5.86 -13.61 13.42
C TRP A 88 -6.97 -14.64 13.33
N GLU A 89 -7.72 -14.83 14.41
CA GLU A 89 -8.81 -15.80 14.46
C GLU A 89 -9.94 -15.44 13.48
N GLU A 90 -10.45 -14.20 13.53
CA GLU A 90 -11.57 -13.79 12.68
C GLU A 90 -11.21 -13.79 11.19
N ALA A 91 -10.00 -13.34 10.83
CA ALA A 91 -9.55 -13.36 9.44
C ALA A 91 -9.34 -14.79 8.92
N ASN A 92 -8.74 -15.68 9.73
CA ASN A 92 -8.54 -17.08 9.37
C ASN A 92 -9.88 -17.83 9.17
N LEU A 93 -10.91 -17.54 9.98
CA LEU A 93 -12.25 -18.12 9.78
C LEU A 93 -12.75 -17.88 8.36
N GLU A 94 -12.56 -16.66 7.84
CA GLU A 94 -13.02 -16.26 6.51
C GLU A 94 -12.00 -16.51 5.37
N GLY A 95 -10.81 -17.02 5.68
CA GLY A 95 -9.73 -17.28 4.71
C GLY A 95 -8.96 -16.03 4.26
N ILE A 96 -9.11 -14.92 5.00
CA ILE A 96 -8.48 -13.64 4.73
C ILE A 96 -7.14 -13.56 5.45
N LYS A 97 -6.13 -12.95 4.81
CA LYS A 97 -4.81 -12.73 5.41
C LYS A 97 -4.93 -11.85 6.66
N PRO A 98 -4.58 -12.36 7.86
CA PRO A 98 -4.79 -11.62 9.10
C PRO A 98 -3.86 -10.41 9.25
N ASP A 99 -2.66 -10.47 8.69
CA ASP A 99 -1.70 -9.35 8.69
C ASP A 99 -2.14 -8.20 7.78
N VAL A 100 -2.82 -8.48 6.67
CA VAL A 100 -3.49 -7.46 5.84
C VAL A 100 -4.58 -6.76 6.64
N VAL A 101 -5.47 -7.52 7.29
CA VAL A 101 -6.55 -6.97 8.14
C VAL A 101 -5.95 -6.12 9.26
N PHE A 102 -4.93 -6.62 9.94
CA PHE A 102 -4.25 -5.88 11.01
C PHE A 102 -3.68 -4.55 10.53
N MET A 103 -2.91 -4.56 9.43
CA MET A 103 -2.29 -3.34 8.91
C MET A 103 -3.32 -2.35 8.38
N GLN A 104 -4.40 -2.84 7.76
CA GLN A 104 -5.51 -2.00 7.36
C GLN A 104 -6.16 -1.33 8.57
N ILE A 105 -6.46 -2.07 9.66
CA ILE A 105 -6.97 -1.47 10.90
C ILE A 105 -6.00 -0.42 11.45
N MET A 106 -4.69 -0.69 11.45
CA MET A 106 -3.71 0.29 11.93
C MET A 106 -3.72 1.58 11.11
N LYS A 107 -3.90 1.48 9.78
CA LYS A 107 -4.05 2.63 8.90
C LYS A 107 -5.33 3.41 9.22
N GLU A 108 -6.46 2.72 9.28
CA GLU A 108 -7.79 3.31 9.48
C GLU A 108 -7.95 4.01 10.84
N THR A 109 -7.36 3.43 11.88
CA THR A 109 -7.54 3.89 13.27
C THR A 109 -6.39 4.76 13.76
N ASN A 110 -5.39 5.02 12.93
CA ASN A 110 -4.13 5.64 13.33
C ASN A 110 -3.47 4.90 14.51
N PHE A 111 -3.29 3.58 14.34
CA PHE A 111 -2.77 2.65 15.34
C PHE A 111 -3.61 2.65 16.63
N LEU A 112 -4.93 2.49 16.49
CA LEU A 112 -5.90 2.45 17.59
C LEU A 112 -5.98 3.75 18.42
N ARG A 113 -5.72 4.91 17.80
CA ARG A 113 -5.87 6.23 18.43
C ARG A 113 -7.21 6.90 18.13
N PHE A 114 -7.85 6.55 17.02
CA PHE A 114 -9.17 7.08 16.66
C PHE A 114 -9.21 8.62 16.60
N THR A 115 -8.28 9.22 15.85
CA THR A 115 -8.15 10.69 15.75
C THR A 115 -9.19 11.36 14.84
N GLY A 116 -10.14 10.60 14.30
CA GLY A 116 -11.20 11.09 13.41
C GLY A 116 -12.59 11.10 14.06
N ASP A 117 -13.62 10.92 13.23
CA ASP A 117 -15.02 10.92 13.66
C ASP A 117 -15.37 9.69 14.50
N VAL A 118 -14.86 8.52 14.13
CA VAL A 118 -15.04 7.27 14.88
C VAL A 118 -14.28 7.33 16.20
N LYS A 119 -14.92 6.89 17.28
CA LYS A 119 -14.33 6.78 18.63
C LYS A 119 -14.01 5.34 18.99
N GLU A 120 -13.03 5.16 19.87
CA GLU A 120 -12.56 3.83 20.31
C GLU A 120 -13.69 2.95 20.87
N CYS A 121 -14.63 3.54 21.62
CA CYS A 121 -15.77 2.82 22.19
C CYS A 121 -16.69 2.17 21.14
N GLN A 122 -16.65 2.63 19.88
CA GLN A 122 -17.49 2.08 18.82
C GLN A 122 -17.04 0.72 18.30
N ASN A 123 -15.80 0.29 18.61
CA ASN A 123 -15.18 -0.89 18.02
C ASN A 123 -15.25 -0.89 16.47
N ASN A 124 -15.31 0.28 15.83
CA ASN A 124 -15.39 0.41 14.38
C ASN A 124 -14.00 0.66 13.80
N PHE A 125 -13.29 -0.44 13.50
CA PHE A 125 -11.88 -0.41 13.13
C PHE A 125 -11.60 -0.09 11.65
N ALA A 126 -12.66 0.22 10.88
CA ALA A 126 -12.61 0.41 9.42
C ALA A 126 -13.39 1.66 8.95
N GLY A 127 -13.86 2.50 9.87
CA GLY A 127 -14.66 3.68 9.47
C GLY A 127 -16.00 3.32 8.82
N ILE A 128 -16.56 2.12 9.08
CA ILE A 128 -17.76 1.62 8.40
C ILE A 128 -18.91 2.59 8.64
N GLY A 129 -19.36 3.24 7.56
CA GLY A 129 -20.48 4.19 7.58
C GLY A 129 -20.16 5.58 8.14
N ALA A 130 -18.89 5.89 8.46
CA ALA A 130 -18.47 7.25 8.73
C ALA A 130 -18.36 8.03 7.41
N THR A 131 -18.78 9.29 7.38
CA THR A 131 -18.82 10.12 6.16
C THR A 131 -18.07 11.44 6.27
N GLY A 132 -17.37 11.69 7.39
CA GLY A 132 -16.82 13.00 7.68
C GLY A 132 -17.83 13.90 8.42
N GLY A 133 -17.32 15.00 9.00
CA GLY A 133 -18.16 16.05 9.58
C GLY A 133 -18.86 15.65 10.88
N GLY A 134 -18.31 14.71 11.65
CA GLY A 134 -18.86 14.26 12.92
C GLY A 134 -19.84 13.09 12.83
N VAL A 135 -20.08 12.54 11.63
CA VAL A 135 -20.89 11.33 11.46
C VAL A 135 -20.07 10.10 11.90
N SER A 136 -20.38 9.58 13.09
CA SER A 136 -19.60 8.55 13.77
C SER A 136 -19.62 7.16 13.10
N GLY A 137 -20.58 6.89 12.21
CA GLY A 137 -20.73 5.58 11.57
C GLY A 137 -21.22 4.47 12.51
N ALA A 138 -20.92 3.21 12.15
CA ALA A 138 -21.41 2.02 12.85
C ALA A 138 -20.83 1.87 14.28
N TYR A 139 -21.58 1.15 15.12
CA TYR A 139 -21.18 0.75 16.47
C TYR A 139 -21.24 -0.77 16.59
N PHE A 140 -20.19 -1.38 17.13
CA PHE A 140 -20.12 -2.82 17.39
C PHE A 140 -19.98 -3.09 18.89
N LYS A 141 -20.72 -4.10 19.35
CA LYS A 141 -20.86 -4.41 20.79
C LYS A 141 -19.54 -4.72 21.50
N ASP A 142 -18.57 -5.29 20.80
CA ASP A 142 -17.28 -5.70 21.32
C ASP A 142 -16.22 -5.70 20.23
N THR A 143 -14.95 -5.77 20.65
CA THR A 143 -13.78 -5.77 19.77
C THR A 143 -13.85 -6.88 18.72
N ARG A 144 -14.27 -8.10 19.09
CA ARG A 144 -14.34 -9.23 18.17
C ARG A 144 -15.37 -9.00 17.07
N THR A 145 -16.54 -8.47 17.42
CA THR A 145 -17.60 -8.11 16.46
C THR A 145 -17.13 -7.01 15.52
N GLY A 146 -16.42 -6.01 16.04
CA GLY A 146 -15.80 -4.96 15.22
C GLY A 146 -14.78 -5.48 14.23
N VAL A 147 -13.85 -6.33 14.68
CA VAL A 147 -12.85 -6.98 13.82
C VAL A 147 -13.52 -7.85 12.77
N ARG A 148 -14.53 -8.64 13.14
CA ARG A 148 -15.31 -9.44 12.20
C ARG A 148 -15.94 -8.58 11.10
N ALA A 149 -16.48 -7.41 11.45
CA ALA A 149 -17.03 -6.49 10.46
C ALA A 149 -15.96 -6.03 9.44
N VAL A 150 -14.73 -5.73 9.88
CA VAL A 150 -13.62 -5.41 8.96
C VAL A 150 -13.32 -6.58 8.03
N VAL A 151 -13.20 -7.79 8.58
CA VAL A 151 -12.90 -9.01 7.80
C VAL A 151 -13.99 -9.26 6.76
N GLN A 152 -15.25 -9.14 7.13
CA GLN A 152 -16.39 -9.30 6.22
C GLN A 152 -16.40 -8.21 5.15
N HIS A 153 -16.16 -6.96 5.51
CA HIS A 153 -16.08 -5.86 4.55
C HIS A 153 -14.96 -6.11 3.53
N LEU A 154 -13.78 -6.54 4.00
CA LEU A 154 -12.65 -6.85 3.13
C LEU A 154 -12.92 -8.07 2.25
N LYS A 155 -13.58 -9.11 2.79
CA LYS A 155 -14.02 -10.28 2.03
C LYS A 155 -15.03 -9.91 0.94
N ALA A 156 -15.91 -8.94 1.19
CA ALA A 156 -16.82 -8.42 0.16
C ALA A 156 -16.02 -7.89 -1.03
N TYR A 157 -14.98 -7.08 -0.80
CA TYR A 157 -14.13 -6.57 -1.87
C TYR A 157 -13.35 -7.67 -2.60
N CYS A 158 -12.76 -8.64 -1.89
CA CYS A 158 -11.82 -9.57 -2.51
C CYS A 158 -12.42 -10.90 -3.00
N SER A 159 -13.66 -11.23 -2.62
CA SER A 159 -14.27 -12.54 -2.93
C SER A 159 -15.79 -12.48 -3.13
N THR A 160 -16.31 -13.40 -3.93
CA THR A 160 -17.75 -13.69 -4.08
C THR A 160 -18.22 -14.87 -3.23
N GLU A 161 -17.31 -15.61 -2.57
CA GLU A 161 -17.66 -16.74 -1.68
C GLU A 161 -18.53 -16.30 -0.50
N GLU A 162 -19.45 -17.15 -0.05
CA GLU A 162 -20.28 -16.86 1.12
C GLU A 162 -19.45 -16.63 2.39
N LEU A 163 -20.01 -15.85 3.31
CA LEU A 163 -19.43 -15.69 4.64
C LEU A 163 -19.56 -17.01 5.40
N ARG A 164 -18.51 -17.38 6.14
CA ARG A 164 -18.52 -18.57 7.00
C ARG A 164 -19.08 -18.29 8.38
N THR A 165 -19.17 -17.01 8.75
CA THR A 165 -19.76 -16.51 9.98
C THR A 165 -20.98 -15.63 9.69
N SER A 166 -21.85 -15.42 10.68
CA SER A 166 -23.00 -14.52 10.53
C SER A 166 -22.54 -13.10 10.17
N CYS A 167 -23.20 -12.49 9.19
CA CYS A 167 -22.90 -11.13 8.75
C CYS A 167 -23.18 -10.11 9.88
N VAL A 168 -22.17 -9.34 10.25
CA VAL A 168 -22.26 -8.23 11.21
C VAL A 168 -21.90 -6.88 10.57
N ASP A 169 -21.27 -6.87 9.39
CA ASP A 169 -21.05 -5.65 8.62
C ASP A 169 -22.37 -5.12 8.04
N PRO A 170 -22.89 -3.97 8.52
CA PRO A 170 -24.16 -3.41 8.04
C PRO A 170 -24.08 -2.87 6.60
N ARG A 171 -22.88 -2.79 6.02
CA ARG A 171 -22.65 -2.30 4.66
C ARG A 171 -22.19 -3.40 3.70
N PHE A 172 -22.15 -4.65 4.13
CA PHE A 172 -21.67 -5.77 3.33
C PHE A 172 -22.37 -5.86 1.96
N THR A 173 -23.69 -5.67 1.94
CA THR A 173 -24.51 -5.74 0.71
C THR A 173 -24.34 -4.53 -0.22
N TYR A 174 -23.75 -3.43 0.25
CA TYR A 174 -23.50 -2.24 -0.59
C TYR A 174 -22.19 -2.34 -1.37
N VAL A 175 -21.30 -3.26 -1.02
CA VAL A 175 -20.04 -3.49 -1.73
C VAL A 175 -20.31 -4.32 -2.98
N LYS A 176 -19.87 -3.86 -4.15
CA LYS A 176 -19.81 -4.71 -5.34
C LYS A 176 -18.75 -5.79 -5.09
N ARG A 177 -19.18 -7.04 -5.01
CA ARG A 177 -18.33 -8.13 -4.51
C ARG A 177 -17.25 -8.57 -5.51
N GLY A 178 -16.09 -8.97 -4.99
CA GLY A 178 -15.01 -9.61 -5.76
C GLY A 178 -14.26 -8.69 -6.73
N ILE A 179 -14.31 -7.38 -6.52
CA ILE A 179 -13.69 -6.39 -7.41
C ILE A 179 -12.19 -6.14 -7.13
N SER A 180 -11.72 -6.40 -5.91
CA SER A 180 -10.36 -6.09 -5.46
C SER A 180 -9.72 -7.31 -4.78
N PRO A 181 -9.24 -8.32 -5.53
CA PRO A 181 -8.53 -9.48 -4.97
C PRO A 181 -7.16 -9.15 -4.37
N TYR A 182 -6.59 -7.99 -4.71
CA TYR A 182 -5.27 -7.54 -4.24
C TYR A 182 -5.38 -6.27 -3.39
N VAL A 183 -4.50 -6.15 -2.38
CA VAL A 183 -4.46 -5.01 -1.45
C VAL A 183 -4.27 -3.69 -2.20
N GLU A 184 -3.41 -3.67 -3.21
CA GLU A 184 -3.10 -2.49 -4.01
C GLU A 184 -4.33 -1.95 -4.75
N TRP A 185 -5.33 -2.81 -5.04
CA TRP A 185 -6.57 -2.46 -5.73
C TRP A 185 -7.71 -2.04 -4.80
N LEU A 186 -7.44 -1.86 -3.51
CA LEU A 186 -8.41 -1.32 -2.56
C LEU A 186 -8.60 0.19 -2.70
N GLY A 187 -7.70 0.91 -3.36
CA GLY A 187 -7.91 2.33 -3.64
C GLY A 187 -8.75 2.53 -4.92
N ILE A 188 -9.64 3.52 -4.91
CA ILE A 188 -10.59 3.81 -5.99
C ILE A 188 -9.89 4.08 -7.34
N GLY A 189 -8.69 4.69 -7.33
CA GLY A 189 -7.93 5.00 -8.54
C GLY A 189 -6.89 3.95 -8.92
N GLU A 190 -6.70 2.92 -8.10
CA GLU A 190 -5.60 1.96 -8.22
C GLU A 190 -6.04 0.61 -8.80
N ASN A 191 -7.35 0.38 -8.90
CA ASN A 191 -7.89 -0.83 -9.50
C ASN A 191 -8.02 -0.65 -11.03
N PRO A 192 -7.22 -1.35 -11.85
CA PRO A 192 -7.27 -1.20 -13.31
C PRO A 192 -8.58 -1.69 -13.93
N ASN A 193 -9.34 -2.52 -13.21
CA ASN A 193 -10.60 -3.10 -13.69
C ASN A 193 -11.83 -2.32 -13.22
N TYR A 194 -11.69 -1.49 -12.18
CA TYR A 194 -12.78 -0.75 -11.55
C TYR A 194 -12.29 0.63 -11.06
N PRO A 195 -12.01 1.57 -11.98
CA PRO A 195 -11.34 2.85 -11.67
C PRO A 195 -12.19 3.86 -10.87
N ASP A 196 -13.42 3.50 -10.53
CA ASP A 196 -14.38 4.28 -9.74
C ASP A 196 -14.83 3.53 -8.48
N LYS A 197 -14.24 2.37 -8.17
CA LYS A 197 -14.63 1.53 -7.03
C LYS A 197 -13.44 1.04 -6.25
N GLY A 198 -13.56 1.14 -4.94
CA GLY A 198 -12.52 0.77 -4.00
C GLY A 198 -12.99 1.08 -2.59
N TRP A 199 -12.22 0.59 -1.64
CA TRP A 199 -12.40 0.84 -0.22
C TRP A 199 -12.25 2.33 0.13
N ALA A 200 -11.21 2.99 -0.41
CA ALA A 200 -10.89 4.37 -0.07
C ALA A 200 -10.55 5.21 -1.30
N ALA A 201 -10.84 6.50 -1.20
CA ALA A 201 -10.51 7.50 -2.22
C ALA A 201 -9.05 8.00 -2.13
N ASP A 202 -8.36 7.73 -1.02
CA ASP A 202 -6.98 8.17 -0.81
C ASP A 202 -6.04 7.61 -1.87
N ASN A 203 -5.26 8.50 -2.48
CA ASN A 203 -4.19 8.11 -3.39
C ASN A 203 -3.20 7.17 -2.71
N ASN A 204 -2.86 6.09 -3.40
CA ASN A 204 -1.98 5.02 -2.95
C ASN A 204 -2.47 4.30 -1.69
N TYR A 205 -3.78 4.28 -1.41
CA TYR A 205 -4.34 3.63 -0.22
C TYR A 205 -3.79 2.22 0.00
N GLY A 206 -4.01 1.32 -0.97
CA GLY A 206 -3.57 -0.07 -0.89
C GLY A 206 -2.05 -0.21 -0.82
N LYS A 207 -1.33 0.55 -1.65
CA LYS A 207 0.14 0.56 -1.66
C LYS A 207 0.73 0.99 -0.31
N SER A 208 0.07 1.92 0.40
CA SER A 208 0.52 2.35 1.72
C SER A 208 0.40 1.22 2.76
N ILE A 209 -0.64 0.39 2.68
CA ILE A 209 -0.78 -0.81 3.53
C ILE A 209 0.34 -1.81 3.24
N VAL A 210 0.64 -2.06 1.96
CA VAL A 210 1.74 -2.95 1.56
C VAL A 210 3.10 -2.42 2.05
N SER A 211 3.32 -1.10 1.98
CA SER A 211 4.51 -0.47 2.55
C SER A 211 4.59 -0.65 4.08
N MET A 212 3.48 -0.47 4.80
CA MET A 212 3.42 -0.75 6.24
C MET A 212 3.78 -2.20 6.56
N MET A 213 3.27 -3.16 5.77
CA MET A 213 3.63 -4.58 5.90
C MET A 213 5.14 -4.81 5.69
N GLN A 214 5.74 -4.18 4.68
CA GLN A 214 7.18 -4.29 4.42
C GLN A 214 8.01 -3.72 5.57
N VAL A 215 7.62 -2.57 6.12
CA VAL A 215 8.29 -1.99 7.29
C VAL A 215 8.19 -2.94 8.47
N ALA A 216 6.99 -3.45 8.76
CA ALA A 216 6.78 -4.40 9.86
C ALA A 216 7.62 -5.67 9.71
N LYS A 217 7.74 -6.20 8.48
CA LYS A 217 8.57 -7.37 8.17
C LYS A 217 10.04 -7.15 8.51
N ASN A 218 10.54 -5.95 8.25
CA ASN A 218 11.95 -5.61 8.36
C ASN A 218 12.33 -5.03 9.73
N LEU A 219 11.36 -4.74 10.61
CA LEU A 219 11.57 -4.04 11.87
C LEU A 219 12.40 -4.82 12.92
N SER A 220 12.79 -6.06 12.65
CA SER A 220 13.62 -6.88 13.52
C SER A 220 14.77 -7.59 12.79
N SER A 221 15.05 -7.21 11.54
CA SER A 221 16.21 -7.71 10.77
C SER A 221 17.51 -6.93 11.06
N SER A 222 17.48 -5.99 12.01
CA SER A 222 18.58 -5.08 12.34
C SER A 222 18.97 -5.11 13.83
N GLN A 223 18.66 -6.20 14.52
CA GLN A 223 18.88 -6.34 15.97
C GLN A 223 19.50 -7.68 16.39
N ASN A 224 20.09 -8.42 15.44
CA ASN A 224 20.84 -9.67 15.68
C ASN A 224 22.33 -9.60 15.31
N ASP A 225 22.88 -8.40 15.07
CA ASP A 225 24.32 -8.17 15.05
C ASP A 225 24.61 -7.07 16.07
N ILE A 226 25.67 -7.23 16.88
CA ILE A 226 26.10 -6.41 18.03
C ILE A 226 25.53 -6.88 19.39
N ASP A 227 25.87 -8.13 19.77
CA ASP A 227 26.48 -8.31 21.09
C ASP A 227 27.93 -7.78 20.99
N ASP A 228 28.37 -7.03 22.00
CA ASP A 228 29.64 -6.30 22.10
C ASP A 228 29.81 -5.01 21.25
N ALA A 229 29.12 -3.93 21.67
CA ALA A 229 29.73 -2.62 21.97
C ALA A 229 28.65 -1.54 22.15
N GLN A 230 28.55 -0.94 23.34
CA GLN A 230 27.93 0.38 23.52
C GLN A 230 28.76 1.44 22.77
N PRO A 231 28.13 2.33 21.99
CA PRO A 231 27.79 3.63 22.58
C PRO A 231 26.45 4.24 22.10
N SER A 232 25.96 5.15 22.94
CA SER A 232 24.73 5.92 22.83
C SER A 232 24.57 6.74 21.54
N TYR A 233 23.34 6.77 21.01
CA TYR A 233 22.91 7.81 20.07
C TYR A 233 21.64 8.49 20.60
N LYS A 234 21.83 9.62 21.29
CA LYS A 234 20.77 10.61 21.50
C LYS A 234 20.52 11.32 20.16
N ALA A 235 19.35 11.13 19.55
CA ALA A 235 18.95 11.93 18.41
C ALA A 235 18.67 13.38 18.87
N LYS A 236 19.40 14.33 18.26
CA LYS A 236 19.23 15.79 18.42
C LYS A 236 17.91 16.23 17.77
N ILE A 237 17.08 16.96 18.51
CA ILE A 237 15.97 17.72 17.95
C ILE A 237 16.57 18.95 17.24
N GLN A 238 16.33 19.09 15.94
CA GLN A 238 16.58 20.34 15.22
C GLN A 238 15.44 21.32 15.56
N THR A 239 15.74 22.32 16.36
CA THR A 239 14.94 23.53 16.50
C THR A 239 15.05 24.36 15.23
N TYR A 240 13.91 24.65 14.59
CA TYR A 240 13.83 25.64 13.53
C TYR A 240 13.75 27.05 14.13
N ASP A 241 14.57 27.95 13.61
CA ASP A 241 14.71 29.35 14.01
C ASP A 241 13.38 30.12 13.87
N ILE A 242 12.93 30.76 14.97
CA ILE A 242 11.92 31.81 14.91
C ILE A 242 12.66 33.13 14.70
N MET A 243 12.42 33.72 13.54
CA MET A 243 12.94 35.02 13.11
C MET A 243 12.52 36.12 14.09
N GLU A 244 13.50 36.84 14.65
CA GLU A 244 13.31 38.08 15.40
C GLU A 244 12.77 39.22 14.52
N GLY A 245 11.90 40.05 15.11
CA GLY A 245 11.84 41.48 14.77
C GLY A 245 10.44 42.09 14.71
N ASN A 246 9.96 42.66 15.82
CA ASN A 246 9.86 44.12 16.00
C ASN A 246 9.01 44.52 17.25
N LYS A 247 9.70 45.08 18.28
CA LYS A 247 9.58 46.48 18.79
C LYS A 247 8.17 47.12 18.85
N TYR A 248 7.69 47.84 19.87
CA TYR A 248 8.15 48.52 21.11
C TYR A 248 6.86 48.83 21.96
N ILE A 249 6.82 49.19 23.26
CA ILE A 249 7.21 50.46 23.96
C ILE A 249 6.80 50.33 25.47
N THR A 250 7.73 50.73 26.37
CA THR A 250 7.70 51.44 27.70
C THR A 250 6.53 51.26 28.70
N ASP A 251 6.71 51.25 30.04
CA ASP A 251 7.35 52.20 30.98
C ASP A 251 7.79 51.47 32.29
N LYS A 252 8.97 51.72 32.91
CA LYS A 252 9.24 52.63 34.06
C LYS A 252 8.18 52.54 35.19
N THR A 253 8.47 52.39 36.49
CA THR A 253 9.59 52.81 37.35
C THR A 253 9.38 52.26 38.77
N ASP A 254 10.49 51.89 39.43
CA ASP A 254 10.87 52.17 40.82
C ASP A 254 10.05 51.78 42.08
N THR A 255 10.85 51.28 43.04
CA THR A 255 10.89 51.56 44.50
C THR A 255 10.02 50.78 45.52
N ASN A 256 10.76 49.96 46.29
CA ASN A 256 10.86 49.94 47.76
C ASN A 256 9.68 49.49 48.67
N LYS A 257 10.13 48.80 49.75
CA LYS A 257 9.61 48.73 51.15
C LYS A 257 8.63 47.62 51.59
N SER A 258 9.25 46.66 52.28
CA SER A 258 9.07 46.30 53.71
C SER A 258 7.77 45.70 54.27
N ARG A 259 7.98 44.59 55.01
CA ARG A 259 7.32 44.13 56.25
C ARG A 259 5.82 43.74 56.19
N ALA A 260 5.55 42.45 56.37
CA ALA A 260 5.18 41.87 57.66
C ALA A 260 5.54 40.38 57.65
#